data_AF-A0A180EWG8-F1
#
_entry.id   AF-A0A180EWG8-F1
#
_cell.length_a   1.000
_cell.length_b   1.000
_cell.length_c   1.000
_cell.angle_alpha   90.00
_cell.angle_beta   90.00
_cell.angle_gamma   90.00
#
_symmetry.space_group_name_H-M   'P 1'
#
loop_
_entity.id
_entity.type
_entity.pdbx_description
1 polymer ?
#
loop_
_entity_poly.entity_id
_entity_poly.type
_entity_poly.pdbx_seq_one_letter_code
_entity_poly.pdbx_strand_id
1 'polypeptide(L)'
;MRTIGLGNALVDILLQLESDSILQEIGIQKGAMDMISEEQMTAIRKAQEHREKSRTPGGSVCNSMRAMSYLGAASSFIGKIGSDSVGEYYEEAVRKAGVTPYFIKTEGISGSCTVLISPDGKHIVCICTYI
;
A
#
# COMPACT_ATOMS: atom_id res chain seq x y z
N MET A 1 -2.52 26.86 -8.17
CA MET A 1 -1.89 25.87 -9.05
C MET A 1 -2.73 24.60 -9.04
N ARG A 2 -2.96 23.95 -10.18
CA ARG A 2 -3.64 22.65 -10.26
C ARG A 2 -2.59 21.61 -10.64
N THR A 3 -2.47 20.54 -9.85
CA THR A 3 -1.46 19.50 -10.07
C THR A 3 -2.12 18.15 -10.22
N ILE A 4 -1.60 17.34 -11.13
CA ILE A 4 -2.04 15.95 -11.33
C ILE A 4 -0.84 15.02 -11.23
N GLY A 5 -0.97 13.97 -10.43
CA GLY A 5 0.03 12.92 -10.29
C GLY A 5 -0.41 11.66 -11.01
N LEU A 6 0.53 10.94 -11.62
CA LEU A 6 0.32 9.59 -12.17
C LEU A 6 1.24 8.62 -11.42
N GLY A 7 0.67 7.54 -10.90
CA GLY A 7 1.48 6.51 -10.23
C GLY A 7 0.68 5.28 -9.84
N ASN A 8 1.39 4.33 -9.25
CA ASN A 8 0.79 3.08 -8.78
C ASN A 8 -0.13 3.35 -7.59
N ALA A 9 -1.37 2.90 -7.68
CA ALA A 9 -2.31 2.91 -6.58
C ALA A 9 -2.06 1.66 -5.74
N LEU A 10 -1.45 1.85 -4.57
CA LEU A 10 -1.08 0.76 -3.67
C LEU A 10 -1.73 1.01 -2.32
N VAL A 11 -2.50 0.06 -1.80
CA VAL A 11 -2.90 0.09 -0.39
C VAL A 11 -1.72 -0.38 0.46
N ASP A 12 -1.26 0.46 1.38
CA ASP A 12 -0.28 0.04 2.36
C ASP A 12 -0.99 -0.77 3.44
N ILE A 13 -0.52 -1.99 3.68
CA ILE A 13 -0.98 -2.88 4.74
C ILE A 13 0.13 -2.98 5.77
N LEU A 14 -0.05 -2.34 6.91
CA LEU A 14 0.95 -2.37 7.97
C LEU A 14 0.68 -3.57 8.88
N LEU A 15 1.74 -4.37 9.10
CA LEU A 15 1.74 -5.53 9.97
C LEU A 15 2.88 -5.40 10.97
N GLN A 16 2.55 -5.40 12.26
CA GLN A 16 3.55 -5.45 13.31
C GLN A 16 3.96 -6.90 13.57
N LEU A 17 5.25 -7.17 13.45
CA LEU A 17 5.84 -8.48 13.73
C LEU A 17 6.08 -8.64 15.23
N GLU A 18 5.94 -9.86 15.76
CA GLU A 18 6.38 -10.19 17.13
C GLU A 18 7.88 -10.42 17.23
N SER A 19 8.49 -10.90 16.16
CA SER A 19 9.89 -11.29 16.09
C SER A 19 10.36 -11.21 14.64
N ASP A 20 11.65 -10.95 14.46
CA ASP A 20 12.28 -10.95 13.14
C ASP A 20 12.43 -12.37 12.56
N SER A 21 12.15 -13.42 13.33
CA SER A 21 12.26 -14.83 12.86
C SER A 21 11.41 -15.11 11.63
N ILE A 22 10.22 -14.50 11.54
CA ILE A 22 9.35 -14.63 10.36
C ILE A 22 10.01 -14.09 9.08
N LEU A 23 10.88 -13.07 9.18
CA LEU A 23 11.61 -12.54 8.04
C LEU A 23 12.61 -13.58 7.49
N GLN A 24 13.22 -14.38 8.37
CA GLN A 24 14.10 -15.47 7.97
C GLN A 24 13.32 -16.62 7.32
N GLU A 25 12.17 -16.99 7.87
CA GLU A 25 11.31 -18.05 7.31
C GLU A 25 10.85 -17.76 5.89
N ILE A 26 10.60 -16.48 5.58
CA ILE A 26 10.15 -16.03 4.25
C ILE A 26 11.29 -15.60 3.32
N GLY A 27 12.54 -15.71 3.78
CA GLY A 27 13.74 -15.41 2.99
C GLY A 27 13.99 -13.92 2.75
N ILE A 28 13.43 -13.03 3.58
CA ILE A 28 13.57 -11.58 3.44
C ILE A 28 14.63 -11.06 4.41
N GLN A 29 15.57 -10.27 3.89
CA GLN A 29 16.54 -9.59 4.74
C GLN A 29 15.92 -8.40 5.46
N LYS A 30 16.21 -8.28 6.76
CA LYS A 30 15.76 -7.16 7.59
C LYS A 30 16.27 -5.83 7.01
N GLY A 31 15.34 -4.89 6.76
CA GLY A 31 15.64 -3.59 6.15
C GLY A 31 15.76 -3.58 4.63
N ALA A 32 15.49 -4.70 3.95
CA ALA A 32 15.40 -4.74 2.49
C ALA A 32 14.04 -4.21 1.99
N MET A 33 14.07 -3.60 0.80
CA MET A 33 12.88 -3.37 -0.02
C MET A 33 12.94 -4.38 -1.16
N ASP A 34 11.99 -5.31 -1.20
CA ASP A 34 12.03 -6.45 -2.12
C ASP A 34 10.71 -6.64 -2.85
N MET A 35 10.76 -7.24 -4.04
CA MET A 35 9.57 -7.67 -4.76
C MET A 35 9.40 -9.17 -4.55
N ILE A 36 8.26 -9.58 -4.01
CA ILE A 36 7.97 -10.98 -3.76
C ILE A 36 6.79 -11.43 -4.61
N SER A 37 6.67 -12.74 -4.84
CA SER A 37 5.56 -13.30 -5.59
C SER A 37 4.22 -13.19 -4.84
N GLU A 38 3.13 -13.31 -5.58
CA GLU A 38 1.79 -13.33 -4.98
C GLU A 38 1.62 -14.48 -3.97
N GLU A 39 2.23 -15.65 -4.22
CA GLU A 39 2.19 -16.78 -3.29
C GLU A 39 2.90 -16.44 -1.97
N GLN A 40 4.07 -15.81 -2.04
CA GLN A 40 4.83 -15.39 -0.86
C GLN A 40 4.05 -14.33 -0.06
N MET A 41 3.44 -13.35 -0.74
CA MET A 41 2.61 -12.34 -0.08
C MET A 41 1.40 -12.97 0.62
N THR A 42 0.75 -13.92 -0.04
CA THR A 42 -0.40 -14.64 0.52
C THR A 42 0.00 -15.45 1.76
N ALA A 43 1.14 -16.14 1.70
CA ALA A 43 1.68 -16.88 2.84
C ALA A 43 1.96 -15.96 4.04
N ILE A 44 2.61 -14.81 3.83
CA ILE A 44 2.88 -13.82 4.88
C ILE A 44 1.58 -13.31 5.49
N ARG A 45 0.61 -12.93 4.65
CA ARG A 45 -0.68 -12.39 5.13
C ARG A 45 -1.48 -13.40 5.93
N LYS A 46 -1.42 -14.68 5.55
CA LYS A 46 -2.06 -15.79 6.25
C LYS A 46 -1.37 -16.10 7.58
N ALA A 47 -0.03 -16.14 7.61
CA ALA A 47 0.73 -16.30 8.85
C ALA A 47 0.43 -15.20 9.88
N GLN A 48 0.03 -14.01 9.41
CA GLN A 48 -0.29 -12.85 10.24
C GLN A 48 -1.81 -12.57 10.32
N GLU A 49 -2.69 -13.54 10.04
CA GLU A 49 -4.14 -13.32 9.96
C GLU A 49 -4.77 -12.90 11.30
N HIS A 50 -4.25 -13.41 12.42
CA HIS A 50 -4.73 -13.09 13.76
C HIS A 50 -4.22 -11.73 14.31
N ARG A 51 -3.47 -10.96 13.52
CA ARG A 51 -2.90 -9.68 13.94
C ARG A 51 -3.76 -8.52 13.50
N GLU A 52 -3.66 -7.43 14.28
CA GLU A 52 -4.25 -6.16 13.89
C GLU A 52 -3.55 -5.65 12.63
N LYS A 53 -4.34 -5.41 11.58
CA LYS A 53 -3.86 -4.91 10.29
C LYS A 53 -4.44 -3.53 10.09
N SER A 54 -3.60 -2.55 9.81
CA SER A 54 -4.09 -1.25 9.33
C SER A 54 -3.91 -1.14 7.83
N ARG A 55 -4.88 -0.50 7.17
CA ARG A 55 -4.87 -0.25 5.73
C ARG A 55 -4.92 1.25 5.50
N THR A 56 -4.02 1.78 4.70
CA THR A 56 -4.01 3.20 4.31
C THR A 56 -3.77 3.32 2.81
N PRO A 57 -4.37 4.31 2.12
CA PRO A 57 -3.97 4.60 0.75
C PRO A 57 -2.50 5.01 0.74
N GLY A 58 -1.67 4.19 0.10
CA GLY A 58 -0.25 4.36 -0.07
C GLY A 58 0.13 4.79 -1.48
N GLY A 59 1.36 4.47 -1.87
CA GLY A 59 1.95 4.88 -3.14
C GLY A 59 2.53 6.29 -3.10
N SER A 60 3.80 6.42 -3.51
CA SER A 60 4.58 7.67 -3.39
C SER A 60 3.90 8.89 -4.01
N VAL A 61 3.36 8.75 -5.23
CA VAL A 61 2.68 9.84 -5.93
C VAL A 61 1.35 10.19 -5.26
N CYS A 62 0.58 9.20 -4.82
CA CYS A 62 -0.66 9.42 -4.10
C CYS A 62 -0.40 10.15 -2.77
N ASN A 63 0.62 9.75 -2.02
CA ASN A 63 1.05 10.43 -0.79
C ASN A 63 1.41 11.90 -1.06
N SER A 64 2.11 12.17 -2.16
CA SER A 64 2.43 13.54 -2.58
C SER A 64 1.18 14.36 -2.93
N MET A 65 0.22 13.78 -3.65
CA MET A 65 -1.03 14.48 -4.00
C MET A 65 -1.89 14.75 -2.77
N ARG A 66 -2.00 13.78 -1.86
CA ARG A 66 -2.70 13.94 -0.58
C ARG A 66 -2.07 15.03 0.28
N ALA A 67 -0.73 15.06 0.37
CA ALA A 67 -0.01 16.11 1.09
C ALA A 67 -0.30 17.50 0.50
N MET A 68 -0.31 17.63 -0.84
CA MET A 68 -0.68 18.89 -1.47
C MET A 68 -2.13 19.30 -1.20
N SER A 69 -3.07 18.35 -1.20
CA SER A 69 -4.47 18.63 -0.85
C SER A 69 -4.60 19.13 0.59
N TYR A 70 -3.91 18.50 1.54
CA TYR A 70 -3.86 18.97 2.93
C TYR A 70 -3.26 20.37 3.10
N LEU A 71 -2.37 20.79 2.20
CA LEU A 71 -1.81 22.14 2.16
C LEU A 71 -2.71 23.15 1.41
N GLY A 72 -3.92 22.75 0.99
CA GLY A 72 -4.91 23.61 0.35
C GLY A 72 -4.78 23.71 -1.17
N ALA A 73 -3.92 22.91 -1.81
CA ALA A 73 -3.78 22.90 -3.26
C ALA A 73 -4.83 21.98 -3.92
N ALA A 74 -5.28 22.35 -5.12
CA ALA A 74 -6.11 21.46 -5.94
C ALA A 74 -5.24 20.37 -6.58
N SER A 75 -5.42 19.12 -6.13
CA SER A 75 -4.66 17.97 -6.59
C SER A 75 -5.56 16.87 -7.16
N SER A 76 -5.04 16.16 -8.16
CA SER A 76 -5.67 15.00 -8.79
C SER A 76 -4.69 13.83 -8.86
N PHE A 77 -5.21 12.60 -8.88
CA PHE A 77 -4.38 11.40 -8.97
C PHE A 77 -4.92 10.43 -10.03
N ILE A 78 -4.06 10.03 -10.95
CA ILE A 78 -4.30 8.99 -11.94
C ILE A 78 -3.60 7.71 -11.48
N GLY A 79 -4.32 6.59 -11.46
CA GLY A 79 -3.76 5.28 -11.13
C GLY A 79 -4.61 4.15 -11.69
N LYS A 80 -4.22 2.92 -11.36
CA LYS A 80 -4.98 1.71 -11.70
C LYS A 80 -5.33 0.93 -10.43
N ILE A 81 -6.58 0.54 -10.30
CA ILE A 81 -7.10 -0.27 -9.19
C ILE A 81 -7.82 -1.51 -9.71
N GLY A 82 -7.91 -2.53 -8.88
CA GLY A 82 -8.71 -3.72 -9.15
C GLY A 82 -10.18 -3.42 -8.94
N SER A 83 -11.05 -4.27 -9.49
CA SER A 83 -12.50 -4.24 -9.27
C SER A 83 -12.90 -4.93 -7.96
N ASP A 84 -12.06 -4.82 -6.93
CA ASP A 84 -12.24 -5.43 -5.61
C ASP A 84 -12.57 -4.39 -4.53
N SER A 85 -12.95 -4.87 -3.34
CA SER A 85 -13.28 -4.00 -2.21
C SER A 85 -12.09 -3.15 -1.72
N VAL A 86 -10.87 -3.58 -2.02
CA VAL A 86 -9.64 -2.85 -1.73
C VAL A 86 -9.50 -1.63 -2.64
N GLY A 87 -9.82 -1.78 -3.92
CA GLY A 87 -9.85 -0.70 -4.90
C GLY A 87 -10.93 0.33 -4.59
N GLU A 88 -12.12 -0.14 -4.22
CA GLU A 88 -13.22 0.72 -3.77
C GLU A 88 -12.83 1.54 -2.54
N TYR A 89 -12.24 0.88 -1.53
CA TYR A 89 -11.70 1.55 -0.35
C TYR A 89 -10.66 2.61 -0.72
N TYR A 90 -9.71 2.26 -1.61
CA TYR A 90 -8.64 3.16 -2.02
C TYR A 90 -9.19 4.41 -2.72
N GLU A 91 -10.13 4.23 -3.66
CA GLU A 91 -10.76 5.34 -4.38
C GLU A 91 -11.49 6.29 -3.42
N GLU A 92 -12.27 5.74 -2.48
CA GLU A 92 -13.00 6.54 -1.51
C GLU A 92 -12.06 7.27 -0.54
N ALA A 93 -10.98 6.61 -0.10
CA ALA A 93 -9.99 7.22 0.79
C ALA A 93 -9.24 8.37 0.11
N VAL A 94 -8.90 8.25 -1.17
CA VAL A 94 -8.28 9.32 -1.97
C VAL A 94 -9.23 10.50 -2.12
N ARG A 95 -10.52 10.23 -2.40
CA ARG A 95 -11.57 11.27 -2.50
C ARG A 95 -11.76 12.00 -1.17
N LYS A 96 -11.84 11.27 -0.05
CA LYS A 96 -11.94 11.85 1.30
C LYS A 96 -10.74 12.70 1.69
N ALA A 97 -9.55 12.39 1.17
CA ALA A 97 -8.36 13.20 1.34
C ALA A 97 -8.33 14.47 0.48
N GLY A 98 -9.41 14.79 -0.24
CA GLY A 98 -9.52 16.00 -1.07
C GLY A 98 -8.77 15.91 -2.40
N VAL A 99 -8.40 14.70 -2.85
CA VAL A 99 -7.73 14.48 -4.13
C VAL A 99 -8.77 13.99 -5.14
N THR A 100 -8.79 14.55 -6.35
CA THR A 100 -9.69 14.08 -7.41
C THR A 100 -9.15 12.77 -8.01
N PRO A 101 -9.87 11.64 -7.89
CA PRO A 101 -9.39 10.37 -8.40
C PRO A 101 -9.71 10.17 -9.89
N TYR A 102 -8.76 9.60 -10.63
CA TYR A 102 -8.90 9.15 -12.01
C TYR A 102 -8.35 7.72 -12.13
N PHE A 103 -9.17 6.73 -11.80
CA PHE A 103 -8.73 5.34 -11.79
C PHE A 103 -9.16 4.56 -13.03
N ILE A 104 -8.20 3.86 -13.61
CA ILE A 104 -8.47 2.74 -14.52
C ILE A 104 -8.84 1.54 -13.64
N LYS A 105 -10.01 0.97 -13.86
CA LYS A 105 -10.46 -0.24 -13.16
C LYS A 105 -10.19 -1.45 -14.05
N THR A 106 -9.56 -2.48 -13.48
CA THR A 106 -9.32 -3.77 -14.14
C THR A 106 -9.93 -4.90 -13.32
N GLU A 107 -10.30 -5.99 -13.98
CA GLU A 107 -10.61 -7.23 -13.26
C GLU A 107 -9.36 -7.71 -12.50
N GLY A 108 -9.56 -8.23 -11.28
CA GLY A 108 -8.49 -8.72 -10.42
C GLY A 108 -8.34 -7.94 -9.11
N ILE A 109 -7.25 -8.23 -8.40
CA ILE A 109 -6.96 -7.69 -7.06
C ILE A 109 -6.25 -6.33 -7.14
N SER A 110 -6.54 -5.44 -6.20
CA SER A 110 -5.85 -4.16 -6.10
C SER A 110 -4.40 -4.30 -5.65
N GLY A 111 -3.54 -3.43 -6.18
CA GLY A 111 -2.14 -3.35 -5.80
C GLY A 111 -2.01 -2.99 -4.33
N SER A 112 -1.00 -3.58 -3.68
CA SER A 112 -0.81 -3.38 -2.25
C SER A 112 0.66 -3.44 -1.88
N CYS A 113 1.04 -2.64 -0.89
CA CYS A 113 2.35 -2.68 -0.27
C CYS A 113 2.20 -3.26 1.13
N THR A 114 2.65 -4.49 1.37
CA THR A 114 2.70 -5.01 2.73
C THR A 114 3.94 -4.46 3.41
N VAL A 115 3.73 -3.74 4.50
CA VAL A 115 4.77 -3.12 5.31
C VAL A 115 4.92 -3.93 6.60
N LEU A 116 6.02 -4.66 6.71
CA LEU A 116 6.34 -5.44 7.91
C LEU A 116 7.19 -4.59 8.85
N ILE A 117 6.70 -4.36 10.06
CA ILE A 117 7.35 -3.54 11.08
C ILE A 117 7.92 -4.46 12.15
N SER A 118 9.25 -4.46 12.29
CA SER A 118 9.93 -5.20 13.37
C SER A 118 9.51 -4.70 14.76
N PRO A 119 9.66 -5.52 15.82
CA PRO A 119 9.36 -5.09 17.19
C PRO A 119 10.13 -3.84 17.63
N ASP A 120 11.35 -3.64 17.10
CA ASP A 120 12.18 -2.47 17.37
C ASP A 120 11.73 -1.20 16.60
N GLY A 121 10.75 -1.31 15.70
CA GLY A 121 10.18 -0.21 14.93
C GLY A 121 11.11 0.44 13.90
N LYS A 122 12.35 -0.05 13.76
CA LYS A 122 13.40 0.59 12.95
C LYS A 122 13.55 -0.02 11.56
N HIS A 123 12.99 -1.20 11.33
CA HIS A 123 13.19 -1.95 10.11
C HIS A 123 11.85 -2.23 9.46
N ILE A 124 11.79 -1.88 8.18
CA ILE A 124 10.58 -1.87 7.38
C ILE A 124 10.91 -2.67 6.14
N VAL A 125 10.16 -3.75 5.92
CA VAL A 125 10.17 -4.45 4.63
C VAL A 125 8.92 -4.05 3.88
N CYS A 126 9.10 -3.52 2.68
CA CYS A 126 8.01 -3.20 1.77
C CYS A 126 7.93 -4.26 0.68
N ILE A 127 6.74 -4.83 0.52
CA ILE A 127 6.45 -5.84 -0.48
C ILE A 127 5.30 -5.36 -1.35
N CYS A 128 5.54 -5.13 -2.64
CA CYS A 128 4.52 -4.62 -3.56
C CYS A 128 3.96 -5.71 -4.49
N THR A 129 2.63 -5.79 -4.60
CA THR A 129 1.96 -6.43 -5.74
C THR A 129 1.48 -5.38 -6.72
N TYR A 130 1.66 -5.66 -8.01
CA TYR A 130 1.18 -4.81 -9.10
C TYR A 130 -0.04 -5.43 -9.75
N ILE A 131 -0.93 -4.54 -10.19
CA ILE A 131 -1.95 -4.81 -11.19
C ILE A 131 -1.49 -4.20 -12.49
#